data_AF-A0A7V0WVG2-F1
#
_entry.id   AF-A0A7V0WVG2-F1
#
_cell.length_a   1.000
_cell.length_b   1.000
_cell.length_c   1.000
_cell.angle_alpha   90.00
_cell.angle_beta   90.00
_cell.angle_gamma   90.00
#
_symmetry.space_group_name_H-M   'P 1'
#
loop_
_entity.id
_entity.type
_entity.pdbx_description
1 polymer ?
#
loop_
_entity_poly.entity_id
_entity_poly.type
_entity_poly.pdbx_seq_one_letter_code
_entity_poly.pdbx_strand_id
1 'polypeptide(L)'
;MVEKLLVFQELFLQRIAIFTPELANTKDMKYLALPLLLLIAFSATSQETVESDTVFNQVDHLQQKQGHWKKFYKHGSKAYEGFFKDDKPRGEFVRYHENGEVSARMLFTECGDTAQATLHNTVGRKMAAGKYLRTKKHGVWNYYGQHGEVVFTESYDEGKKQGEFITYYPSGRVYEKITWKNDQKNGPTIQFYPDGSTKSLLFYKDGQEDGPIRTYYMGGEVRLEGQYSNGLKDGIWKLHNAETDEVKQTEYVNGVATNFDELVEKETQELDELIKNIGKISEPTINDFVGGGQNY
;
A
#
# COMPACT_ATOMS: atom_id res chain seq x y z
N MET A 1 -11.87 30.56 30.80
CA MET A 1 -12.49 30.62 29.46
C MET A 1 -13.59 31.69 29.38
N VAL A 2 -14.29 31.97 30.49
CA VAL A 2 -15.35 33.00 30.58
C VAL A 2 -14.81 34.44 30.53
N GLU A 3 -13.65 34.74 31.13
CA GLU A 3 -13.08 36.10 31.09
C GLU A 3 -12.61 36.55 29.70
N LYS A 4 -12.22 35.62 28.81
CA LYS A 4 -11.85 35.94 27.42
C LYS A 4 -13.06 36.29 26.54
N LEU A 5 -14.25 35.85 26.92
CA LEU A 5 -15.50 36.10 26.18
C LEU A 5 -16.06 37.49 26.48
N LEU A 6 -15.93 37.97 27.73
CA LEU A 6 -16.36 39.31 28.15
C LEU A 6 -15.56 40.42 27.45
N VAL A 7 -14.23 40.26 27.33
CA VAL A 7 -13.36 41.24 26.64
C VAL A 7 -13.68 41.33 25.14
N PHE A 8 -14.12 40.22 24.53
CA PHE A 8 -14.49 40.19 23.11
C PHE A 8 -15.84 40.89 22.84
N GLN A 9 -16.78 40.81 23.79
CA GLN A 9 -18.07 41.51 23.70
C GLN A 9 -17.94 43.04 23.87
N GLU A 10 -17.09 43.52 24.79
CA GLU A 10 -16.87 44.96 24.96
C GLU A 10 -16.22 45.60 23.71
N LEU A 11 -15.24 44.91 23.10
CA LEU A 11 -14.58 45.37 21.87
C LEU A 11 -15.49 45.33 20.64
N PHE A 12 -16.46 44.42 20.60
CA PHE A 12 -17.47 44.35 19.55
C PHE A 12 -18.48 45.49 19.64
N LEU A 13 -18.91 45.85 20.85
CA LEU A 13 -19.82 46.98 21.10
C LEU A 13 -19.15 48.33 20.83
N GLN A 14 -17.86 48.50 21.15
CA GLN A 14 -17.12 49.73 20.81
C GLN A 14 -16.89 49.90 19.29
N ARG A 15 -16.89 48.81 18.49
CA ARG A 15 -16.76 48.87 17.03
C ARG A 15 -18.08 49.16 16.29
N ILE A 16 -19.22 48.79 16.85
CA ILE A 16 -20.54 49.11 16.26
C ILE A 16 -20.88 50.60 16.41
N ALA A 17 -20.37 51.27 17.44
CA ALA A 17 -20.58 52.70 17.67
C ALA A 17 -19.91 53.64 16.64
N ILE A 18 -19.05 53.12 15.74
CA ILE A 18 -18.33 53.92 14.74
C ILE A 18 -19.06 53.93 13.37
N PHE A 19 -20.08 53.09 13.18
CA PHE A 19 -20.69 52.89 11.84
C PHE A 19 -22.13 53.41 11.65
N THR A 20 -22.67 54.23 12.56
CA THR A 20 -23.95 54.94 12.33
C THR A 20 -23.96 56.34 12.98
N PRO A 21 -23.47 57.40 12.31
CA PRO A 21 -23.58 58.76 12.85
C PRO A 21 -24.97 59.39 12.64
N GLU A 22 -25.98 58.66 12.14
CA GLU A 22 -27.26 59.23 11.71
C GLU A 22 -28.48 58.96 12.61
N LEU A 23 -28.31 58.45 13.82
CA LEU A 23 -29.42 58.27 14.78
C LEU A 23 -29.43 59.29 15.93
N ALA A 24 -28.68 60.38 15.80
CA ALA A 24 -28.58 61.44 16.81
C ALA A 24 -29.45 62.67 16.51
N ASN A 25 -30.74 62.50 16.18
CA ASN A 25 -31.71 63.60 16.34
C ASN A 25 -33.17 63.16 16.24
N THR A 26 -33.76 62.71 17.35
CA THR A 26 -35.17 62.97 17.66
C THR A 26 -35.43 62.66 19.13
N LYS A 27 -36.04 63.62 19.83
CA LYS A 27 -36.55 63.50 21.20
C LYS A 27 -37.57 62.36 21.28
N ASP A 28 -37.15 61.16 21.64
CA ASP A 28 -38.03 60.11 22.20
C ASP A 28 -37.20 59.02 22.91
N MET A 29 -36.38 59.45 23.87
CA MET A 29 -35.53 58.57 24.68
C MET A 29 -36.16 58.28 26.05
N LYS A 30 -37.46 57.93 26.07
CA LYS A 30 -38.16 57.44 27.29
C LYS A 30 -38.92 56.12 27.08
N TYR A 31 -38.93 55.57 25.87
CA TYR A 31 -39.58 54.27 25.58
C TYR A 31 -38.61 53.17 25.11
N LEU A 32 -37.30 53.42 25.08
CA LEU A 32 -36.30 52.42 24.66
C LEU A 32 -35.72 51.56 25.79
N ALA A 33 -36.14 51.78 27.05
CA ALA A 33 -35.68 51.00 28.20
C ALA A 33 -36.71 49.93 28.67
N LEU A 34 -37.86 49.80 27.98
CA LEU A 34 -38.95 48.90 28.40
C LEU A 34 -39.36 47.78 27.41
N PRO A 35 -38.72 47.59 26.22
CA PRO A 35 -38.70 46.29 25.57
C PRO A 35 -37.40 45.50 25.83
N LEU A 36 -36.36 46.14 26.38
CA LEU A 36 -35.05 45.48 26.60
C LEU A 36 -35.00 44.61 27.87
N LEU A 37 -35.96 44.77 28.80
CA LEU A 37 -36.07 43.94 30.01
C LEU A 37 -37.10 42.79 29.88
N LEU A 38 -37.80 42.71 28.75
CA LEU A 38 -38.63 41.55 28.37
C LEU A 38 -37.97 40.68 27.28
N LEU A 39 -36.86 41.14 26.69
CA LEU A 39 -36.00 40.30 25.85
C LEU A 39 -34.90 39.55 26.62
N ILE A 40 -34.66 39.87 27.90
CA ILE A 40 -33.68 39.19 28.76
C ILE A 40 -34.32 38.05 29.60
N ALA A 41 -35.65 37.95 29.61
CA ALA A 41 -36.39 36.83 30.22
C ALA A 41 -36.73 35.70 29.22
N PHE A 42 -36.36 35.85 27.93
CA PHE A 42 -36.49 34.79 26.92
C PHE A 42 -35.13 34.24 26.46
N SER A 43 -34.05 34.57 27.16
CA SER A 43 -32.69 34.05 26.92
C SER A 43 -32.17 33.22 28.11
N ALA A 44 -33.09 32.56 28.82
CA ALA A 44 -32.78 31.53 29.81
C ALA A 44 -33.72 30.32 29.65
N THR A 45 -34.14 29.99 28.42
CA THR A 45 -34.20 28.58 28.09
C THR A 45 -32.75 28.13 28.06
N SER A 46 -32.34 27.40 29.09
CA SER A 46 -31.31 26.39 28.91
C SER A 46 -31.69 25.66 27.62
N GLN A 47 -30.98 25.92 26.53
CA GLN A 47 -30.74 24.85 25.59
C GLN A 47 -30.02 23.82 26.46
N GLU A 48 -30.81 22.92 27.05
CA GLU A 48 -30.36 21.57 27.21
C GLU A 48 -29.78 21.24 25.83
N THR A 49 -28.45 21.24 25.74
CA THR A 49 -27.83 20.34 24.81
C THR A 49 -28.44 19.02 25.20
N VAL A 50 -29.45 18.60 24.43
CA VAL A 50 -29.83 17.21 24.36
C VAL A 50 -28.52 16.56 23.98
N GLU A 51 -27.77 16.08 24.97
CA GLU A 51 -26.92 14.93 24.79
C GLU A 51 -27.89 13.93 24.22
N SER A 52 -27.98 13.88 22.89
CA SER A 52 -28.72 12.81 22.26
C SER A 52 -27.95 11.60 22.71
N ASP A 53 -28.49 10.89 23.70
CA ASP A 53 -28.05 9.55 24.05
C ASP A 53 -27.93 8.85 22.72
N THR A 54 -26.70 8.74 22.23
CA THR A 54 -26.49 8.32 20.85
C THR A 54 -26.79 6.85 20.90
N VAL A 55 -28.01 6.49 20.52
CA VAL A 55 -28.48 5.13 20.68
C VAL A 55 -27.72 4.28 19.68
N PHE A 56 -26.84 3.43 20.20
CA PHE A 56 -26.04 2.55 19.37
C PHE A 56 -26.81 1.28 19.02
N ASN A 57 -26.38 0.62 17.95
CA ASN A 57 -26.78 -0.75 17.61
C ASN A 57 -28.30 -0.91 17.42
N GLN A 58 -28.94 0.05 16.73
CA GLN A 58 -30.37 0.03 16.47
C GLN A 58 -30.72 -0.81 15.24
N VAL A 59 -31.87 -1.48 15.31
CA VAL A 59 -32.46 -2.22 14.18
C VAL A 59 -33.87 -1.71 13.87
N ASP A 60 -34.30 -1.82 12.63
CA ASP A 60 -35.67 -1.52 12.22
C ASP A 60 -36.64 -2.70 12.47
N HIS A 61 -37.90 -2.53 12.05
CA HIS A 61 -38.94 -3.56 12.13
C HIS A 61 -38.63 -4.83 11.30
N LEU A 62 -37.70 -4.75 10.36
CA LEU A 62 -37.20 -5.86 9.55
C LEU A 62 -35.90 -6.46 10.11
N GLN A 63 -35.48 -6.02 11.32
CA GLN A 63 -34.21 -6.41 11.97
C GLN A 63 -32.95 -5.96 11.24
N GLN A 64 -33.06 -5.02 10.29
CA GLN A 64 -31.90 -4.48 9.58
C GLN A 64 -31.23 -3.39 10.43
N LYS A 65 -29.91 -3.33 10.38
CA LYS A 65 -29.10 -2.34 11.11
C LYS A 65 -29.35 -0.93 10.60
N GLN A 66 -29.57 -0.03 11.55
CA GLN A 66 -29.75 1.40 11.31
C GLN A 66 -28.85 2.24 12.24
N GLY A 67 -28.41 3.40 11.76
CA GLY A 67 -27.71 4.39 12.56
C GLY A 67 -26.28 3.98 12.96
N HIS A 68 -25.83 4.48 14.11
CA HIS A 68 -24.46 4.28 14.59
C HIS A 68 -24.33 2.94 15.31
N TRP A 69 -23.39 2.11 14.87
CA TRP A 69 -23.08 0.82 15.46
C TRP A 69 -21.70 0.82 16.11
N LYS A 70 -21.59 0.11 17.23
CA LYS A 70 -20.36 -0.17 17.95
C LYS A 70 -20.34 -1.63 18.38
N LYS A 71 -19.23 -2.31 18.11
CA LYS A 71 -18.95 -3.65 18.63
C LYS A 71 -17.68 -3.60 19.47
N PHE A 72 -17.66 -4.39 20.54
CA PHE A 72 -16.51 -4.55 21.43
C PHE A 72 -16.00 -6.00 21.37
N TYR A 73 -14.71 -6.17 21.62
CA TYR A 73 -14.11 -7.47 21.89
C TYR A 73 -14.55 -7.99 23.27
N LYS A 74 -14.27 -9.27 23.56
CA LYS A 74 -14.68 -9.93 24.81
C LYS A 74 -14.15 -9.22 26.06
N HIS A 75 -12.96 -8.66 25.98
CA HIS A 75 -12.28 -7.90 27.04
C HIS A 75 -12.66 -6.41 27.09
N GLY A 76 -13.62 -5.98 26.27
CA GLY A 76 -14.22 -4.64 26.35
C GLY A 76 -13.57 -3.57 25.48
N SER A 77 -12.44 -3.83 24.81
CA SER A 77 -11.90 -2.88 23.83
C SER A 77 -12.79 -2.80 22.59
N LYS A 78 -12.87 -1.63 21.96
CA LYS A 78 -13.72 -1.44 20.76
C LYS A 78 -13.15 -2.26 19.61
N ALA A 79 -14.00 -2.99 18.90
CA ALA A 79 -13.66 -3.82 17.74
C ALA A 79 -13.99 -3.12 16.41
N TYR A 80 -15.14 -2.44 16.35
CA TYR A 80 -15.46 -1.52 15.26
C TYR A 80 -16.50 -0.48 15.69
N GLU A 81 -16.55 0.60 14.93
CA GLU A 81 -17.69 1.51 14.89
C GLU A 81 -17.94 2.04 13.48
N GLY A 82 -19.17 2.46 13.21
CA GLY A 82 -19.55 3.06 11.93
C GLY A 82 -21.06 3.15 11.78
N PHE A 83 -21.52 3.67 10.65
CA PHE A 83 -22.94 3.86 10.38
C PHE A 83 -23.49 2.80 9.44
N PHE A 84 -24.71 2.36 9.70
CA PHE A 84 -25.48 1.47 8.82
C PHE A 84 -26.78 2.13 8.39
N LYS A 85 -27.20 1.80 7.17
CA LYS A 85 -28.55 2.04 6.67
C LYS A 85 -28.99 0.79 5.91
N ASP A 86 -30.07 0.14 6.36
CA ASP A 86 -30.61 -1.08 5.75
C ASP A 86 -29.52 -2.17 5.60
N ASP A 87 -28.82 -2.47 6.71
CA ASP A 87 -27.66 -3.38 6.77
C ASP A 87 -26.42 -2.99 5.95
N LYS A 88 -26.47 -1.90 5.18
CA LYS A 88 -25.35 -1.42 4.38
C LYS A 88 -24.53 -0.38 5.14
N PRO A 89 -23.19 -0.54 5.20
CA PRO A 89 -22.32 0.47 5.81
C PRO A 89 -22.36 1.78 5.01
N ARG A 90 -22.24 2.91 5.73
CA ARG A 90 -22.28 4.27 5.20
C ARG A 90 -21.19 5.12 5.82
N GLY A 91 -20.59 5.99 5.00
CA GLY A 91 -19.60 6.96 5.47
C GLY A 91 -18.35 6.28 6.05
N GLU A 92 -17.80 6.86 7.11
CA GLU A 92 -16.62 6.31 7.77
C GLU A 92 -16.99 5.10 8.64
N PHE A 93 -16.21 4.05 8.48
CA PHE A 93 -16.26 2.84 9.27
C PHE A 93 -14.85 2.52 9.76
N VAL A 94 -14.70 2.44 11.08
CA VAL A 94 -13.41 2.25 11.74
C VAL A 94 -13.40 0.88 12.41
N ARG A 95 -12.36 0.11 12.14
CA ARG A 95 -12.05 -1.13 12.85
C ARG A 95 -10.80 -0.92 13.67
N TYR A 96 -10.74 -1.64 14.77
CA TYR A 96 -9.67 -1.54 15.75
C TYR A 96 -8.98 -2.89 15.88
N HIS A 97 -7.72 -2.88 16.28
CA HIS A 97 -7.00 -4.04 16.81
C HIS A 97 -7.42 -4.24 18.28
N GLU A 98 -7.14 -5.41 18.86
CA GLU A 98 -7.50 -5.68 20.25
C GLU A 98 -6.84 -4.76 21.27
N ASN A 99 -5.68 -4.18 20.92
CA ASN A 99 -4.97 -3.19 21.72
C ASN A 99 -5.56 -1.77 21.63
N GLY A 100 -6.63 -1.57 20.86
CA GLY A 100 -7.32 -0.29 20.70
C GLY A 100 -6.78 0.60 19.59
N GLU A 101 -5.66 0.24 18.96
CA GLU A 101 -5.17 0.96 17.78
C GLU A 101 -6.07 0.71 16.57
N VAL A 102 -6.12 1.64 15.64
CA VAL A 102 -6.92 1.49 14.41
C VAL A 102 -6.34 0.37 13.56
N SER A 103 -7.15 -0.60 13.14
CA SER A 103 -6.76 -1.64 12.20
C SER A 103 -7.16 -1.31 10.76
N ALA A 104 -8.32 -0.67 10.58
CA ALA A 104 -8.77 -0.22 9.27
C ALA A 104 -9.65 1.02 9.39
N ARG A 105 -9.46 1.98 8.48
CA ARG A 105 -10.45 3.02 8.17
C ARG A 105 -11.01 2.75 6.78
N MET A 106 -12.32 2.73 6.67
CA MET A 106 -13.03 2.51 5.42
C MET A 106 -14.02 3.66 5.20
N LEU A 107 -13.95 4.30 4.05
CA LEU A 107 -14.92 5.30 3.62
C LEU A 107 -15.84 4.67 2.57
N PHE A 108 -17.05 4.32 2.98
CA PHE A 108 -18.08 3.74 2.13
C PHE A 108 -18.82 4.81 1.34
N THR A 109 -19.05 4.52 0.06
CA THR A 109 -19.94 5.26 -0.84
C THR A 109 -21.38 5.29 -0.33
N GLU A 110 -22.19 6.20 -0.87
CA GLU A 110 -23.61 6.33 -0.50
C GLU A 110 -24.45 5.11 -0.87
N CYS A 111 -24.01 4.24 -1.79
CA CYS A 111 -24.68 2.98 -2.08
C CYS A 111 -24.20 1.84 -1.18
N GLY A 112 -23.03 1.97 -0.54
CA GLY A 112 -22.45 1.02 0.41
C GLY A 112 -21.67 -0.12 -0.27
N ASP A 113 -21.66 -0.16 -1.60
CA ASP A 113 -21.02 -1.24 -2.36
C ASP A 113 -19.55 -0.97 -2.63
N THR A 114 -19.03 0.23 -2.37
CA THR A 114 -17.61 0.53 -2.57
C THR A 114 -17.05 1.24 -1.34
N ALA A 115 -15.86 0.84 -0.92
CA ALA A 115 -15.14 1.46 0.19
C ALA A 115 -13.69 1.76 -0.17
N GLN A 116 -13.24 3.00 0.08
CA GLN A 116 -11.82 3.31 0.13
C GLN A 116 -11.28 2.89 1.50
N ALA A 117 -10.31 1.99 1.52
CA ALA A 117 -9.76 1.41 2.74
C ALA A 117 -8.31 1.82 2.96
N THR A 118 -7.98 2.10 4.22
CA THR A 118 -6.61 2.21 4.72
C THR A 118 -6.43 1.27 5.89
N LEU A 119 -5.49 0.34 5.76
CA LEU A 119 -5.16 -0.67 6.77
C LEU A 119 -3.92 -0.23 7.54
N HIS A 120 -3.91 -0.47 8.85
CA HIS A 120 -2.80 -0.14 9.73
C HIS A 120 -2.41 -1.36 10.58
N ASN A 121 -1.14 -1.43 10.99
CA ASN A 121 -0.66 -2.46 11.90
C ASN A 121 -1.03 -2.13 13.35
N THR A 122 -0.62 -2.99 14.29
CA THR A 122 -0.91 -2.84 15.72
C THR A 122 -0.22 -1.65 16.39
N VAL A 123 0.70 -0.96 15.71
CA VAL A 123 1.34 0.27 16.18
C VAL A 123 0.87 1.51 15.39
N GLY A 124 -0.25 1.39 14.67
CA GLY A 124 -0.88 2.49 13.93
C GLY A 124 -0.19 2.88 12.63
N ARG A 125 0.85 2.17 12.18
CA ARG A 125 1.52 2.44 10.89
C ARG A 125 0.69 1.91 9.74
N LYS A 126 0.54 2.73 8.70
CA LYS A 126 -0.16 2.36 7.46
C LYS A 126 0.54 1.17 6.79
N MET A 127 -0.20 0.10 6.53
CA MET A 127 0.29 -1.11 5.86
C MET A 127 -0.16 -1.18 4.40
N ALA A 128 -1.41 -0.80 4.14
CA ALA A 128 -1.99 -0.91 2.82
C ALA A 128 -3.10 0.11 2.62
N ALA A 129 -3.34 0.50 1.37
CA ALA A 129 -4.50 1.28 1.00
C ALA A 129 -4.97 0.91 -0.40
N GLY A 130 -6.28 0.87 -0.58
CA GLY A 130 -6.91 0.53 -1.84
C GLY A 130 -8.42 0.53 -1.70
N LYS A 131 -9.09 -0.04 -2.68
CA LYS A 131 -10.55 -0.05 -2.75
C LYS A 131 -11.10 -1.46 -2.56
N TYR A 132 -12.20 -1.56 -1.83
CA TYR A 132 -13.09 -2.72 -1.86
C TYR A 132 -14.30 -2.42 -2.72
N LEU A 133 -14.66 -3.37 -3.57
CA LEU A 133 -15.98 -3.49 -4.17
C LEU A 133 -16.71 -4.61 -3.41
N ARG A 134 -17.75 -4.24 -2.67
CA ARG A 134 -18.46 -5.03 -1.68
C ARG A 134 -17.48 -5.51 -0.62
N THR A 135 -17.17 -6.80 -0.60
CA THR A 135 -16.22 -7.42 0.34
C THR A 135 -14.89 -7.79 -0.31
N LYS A 136 -14.70 -7.48 -1.61
CA LYS A 136 -13.56 -7.95 -2.39
C LYS A 136 -12.65 -6.80 -2.81
N LYS A 137 -11.33 -6.99 -2.75
CA LYS A 137 -10.37 -6.00 -3.25
C LYS A 137 -10.63 -5.72 -4.73
N HIS A 138 -10.53 -4.46 -5.13
CA HIS A 138 -10.74 -4.06 -6.51
C HIS A 138 -9.92 -2.82 -6.85
N GLY A 139 -9.39 -2.75 -8.06
CA GLY A 139 -8.42 -1.73 -8.48
C GLY A 139 -7.05 -1.92 -7.83
N VAL A 140 -6.26 -0.84 -7.84
CA VAL A 140 -4.88 -0.84 -7.33
C VAL A 140 -4.87 -0.76 -5.81
N TRP A 141 -4.11 -1.65 -5.19
CA TRP A 141 -3.76 -1.67 -3.78
C TRP A 141 -2.29 -1.34 -3.61
N ASN A 142 -2.00 -0.35 -2.79
CA ASN A 142 -0.64 0.07 -2.43
C ASN A 142 -0.27 -0.51 -1.08
N TYR A 143 0.96 -1.02 -0.95
CA TYR A 143 1.50 -1.57 0.29
C TYR A 143 2.72 -0.79 0.72
N TYR A 144 2.76 -0.46 2.00
CA TYR A 144 3.67 0.55 2.54
C TYR A 144 4.73 -0.07 3.45
N GLY A 145 5.94 0.46 3.35
CA GLY A 145 7.07 0.10 4.20
C GLY A 145 7.06 0.82 5.53
N GLN A 146 8.14 0.69 6.29
CA GLN A 146 8.20 1.20 7.67
C GLN A 146 8.24 2.73 7.75
N HIS A 147 8.68 3.41 6.67
CA HIS A 147 8.78 4.87 6.60
C HIS A 147 7.66 5.49 5.75
N GLY A 148 6.64 4.70 5.36
CA GLY A 148 5.49 5.16 4.58
C GLY A 148 5.70 5.22 3.07
N GLU A 149 6.84 4.73 2.57
CA GLU A 149 7.12 4.51 1.15
C GLU A 149 6.27 3.35 0.60
N VAL A 150 5.90 3.40 -0.68
CA VAL A 150 5.23 2.27 -1.34
C VAL A 150 6.29 1.23 -1.72
N VAL A 151 6.19 0.03 -1.15
CA VAL A 151 7.11 -1.09 -1.42
C VAL A 151 6.65 -1.91 -2.61
N PHE A 152 5.33 -2.09 -2.74
CA PHE A 152 4.73 -2.72 -3.91
C PHE A 152 3.26 -2.34 -4.10
N THR A 153 2.77 -2.53 -5.32
CA THR A 153 1.36 -2.39 -5.69
C THR A 153 0.84 -3.68 -6.29
N GLU A 154 -0.43 -3.99 -6.00
CA GLU A 154 -1.15 -5.10 -6.59
C GLU A 154 -2.44 -4.60 -7.24
N SER A 155 -2.76 -5.12 -8.41
CA SER A 155 -4.01 -4.79 -9.10
C SER A 155 -5.00 -5.94 -8.93
N TYR A 156 -6.26 -5.61 -8.62
CA TYR A 156 -7.32 -6.58 -8.38
C TYR A 156 -8.56 -6.30 -9.22
N ASP A 157 -9.23 -7.36 -9.64
CA ASP A 157 -10.60 -7.31 -10.14
C ASP A 157 -11.47 -8.31 -9.36
N GLU A 158 -12.54 -7.80 -8.75
CA GLU A 158 -13.43 -8.52 -7.84
C GLU A 158 -12.76 -9.58 -6.95
N GLY A 159 -11.65 -9.21 -6.30
CA GLY A 159 -10.90 -10.03 -5.35
C GLY A 159 -9.80 -10.90 -5.95
N LYS A 160 -9.72 -11.02 -7.28
CA LYS A 160 -8.67 -11.77 -7.99
C LYS A 160 -7.57 -10.83 -8.46
N LYS A 161 -6.31 -11.24 -8.39
CA LYS A 161 -5.19 -10.49 -8.97
C LYS A 161 -5.37 -10.39 -10.48
N GLN A 162 -5.29 -9.18 -10.99
CA GLN A 162 -5.54 -8.83 -12.39
C GLN A 162 -4.76 -7.57 -12.75
N GLY A 163 -3.98 -7.60 -13.83
CA GLY A 163 -3.14 -6.47 -14.25
C GLY A 163 -1.74 -6.53 -13.64
N GLU A 164 -1.11 -5.37 -13.43
CA GLU A 164 0.28 -5.30 -12.97
C GLU A 164 0.39 -5.50 -11.44
N PHE A 165 1.37 -6.31 -11.05
CA PHE A 165 2.02 -6.31 -9.74
C PHE A 165 3.37 -5.60 -9.91
N ILE A 166 3.64 -4.59 -9.09
CA ILE A 166 4.84 -3.76 -9.23
C ILE A 166 5.55 -3.69 -7.88
N THR A 167 6.83 -4.00 -7.83
CA THR A 167 7.69 -3.74 -6.65
C THR A 167 8.64 -2.59 -6.95
N TYR A 168 9.04 -1.88 -5.91
CA TYR A 168 9.85 -0.67 -6.01
C TYR A 168 11.15 -0.83 -5.21
N TYR A 169 12.20 -0.20 -5.72
CA TYR A 169 13.40 0.09 -4.95
C TYR A 169 13.11 1.10 -3.83
N PRO A 170 13.96 1.19 -2.79
CA PRO A 170 13.85 2.24 -1.78
C PRO A 170 13.87 3.67 -2.34
N SER A 171 14.45 3.86 -3.53
CA SER A 171 14.44 5.15 -4.26
C SER A 171 13.08 5.51 -4.87
N GLY A 172 12.10 4.59 -4.84
CA GLY A 172 10.79 4.74 -5.50
C GLY A 172 10.79 4.36 -6.99
N ARG A 173 11.94 3.99 -7.56
CA ARG A 173 12.02 3.45 -8.93
C ARG A 173 11.48 2.03 -8.98
N VAL A 174 10.92 1.64 -10.12
CA VAL A 174 10.41 0.27 -10.31
C VAL A 174 11.57 -0.74 -10.29
N TYR A 175 11.43 -1.79 -9.50
CA TYR A 175 12.34 -2.93 -9.47
C TYR A 175 11.84 -4.06 -10.37
N GLU A 176 10.55 -4.39 -10.28
CA GLU A 176 9.95 -5.49 -11.03
C GLU A 176 8.50 -5.20 -11.35
N LYS A 177 8.06 -5.63 -12.54
CA LYS A 177 6.67 -5.68 -12.97
C LYS A 177 6.31 -7.10 -13.35
N ILE A 178 5.20 -7.61 -12.83
CA ILE A 178 4.65 -8.93 -13.16
C ILE A 178 3.22 -8.74 -13.64
N THR A 179 2.87 -9.32 -14.78
CA THR A 179 1.50 -9.32 -15.29
C THR A 179 0.70 -10.49 -14.70
N TRP A 180 -0.44 -10.19 -14.10
CA TRP A 180 -1.38 -11.16 -13.53
C TRP A 180 -2.69 -11.16 -14.31
N LYS A 181 -3.30 -12.34 -14.42
CA LYS A 181 -4.65 -12.55 -14.93
C LYS A 181 -5.31 -13.63 -14.11
N ASN A 182 -6.45 -13.33 -13.49
CA ASN A 182 -7.22 -14.28 -12.68
C ASN A 182 -6.37 -15.07 -11.66
N ASP A 183 -5.58 -14.38 -10.83
CA ASP A 183 -4.69 -15.00 -9.82
C ASP A 183 -3.54 -15.85 -10.35
N GLN A 184 -3.23 -15.78 -11.65
CA GLN A 184 -2.08 -16.45 -12.27
C GLN A 184 -1.18 -15.44 -12.99
N LYS A 185 0.14 -15.67 -12.96
CA LYS A 185 1.06 -14.91 -13.82
C LYS A 185 0.73 -15.20 -15.29
N ASN A 186 0.50 -14.18 -16.08
CA ASN A 186 0.15 -14.32 -17.49
C ASN A 186 0.54 -13.06 -18.25
N GLY A 187 1.52 -13.17 -19.15
CA GLY A 187 2.15 -12.06 -19.85
C GLY A 187 3.59 -11.79 -19.37
N PRO A 188 4.14 -10.61 -19.67
CA PRO A 188 5.52 -10.29 -19.37
C PRO A 188 5.76 -10.09 -17.86
N THR A 189 6.95 -10.49 -17.45
CA THR A 189 7.63 -10.14 -16.20
C THR A 189 8.92 -9.41 -16.55
N ILE A 190 9.10 -8.21 -16.02
CA ILE A 190 10.22 -7.33 -16.33
C ILE A 190 10.89 -6.93 -15.03
N GLN A 191 12.20 -7.15 -14.92
CA GLN A 191 13.00 -6.58 -13.84
C GLN A 191 13.87 -5.46 -14.39
N PHE A 192 14.15 -4.48 -13.54
CA PHE A 192 14.94 -3.30 -13.86
C PHE A 192 16.15 -3.21 -12.93
N TYR A 193 17.21 -2.57 -13.42
CA TYR A 193 18.31 -2.09 -12.61
C TYR A 193 17.94 -0.79 -11.88
N PRO A 194 18.71 -0.36 -10.85
CA PRO A 194 18.43 0.88 -10.13
C PRO A 194 18.46 2.15 -11.02
N ASP A 195 19.19 2.12 -12.14
CA ASP A 195 19.23 3.20 -13.12
C ASP A 195 17.97 3.28 -14.01
N GLY A 196 17.11 2.24 -13.98
CA GLY A 196 15.89 2.11 -14.78
C GLY A 196 16.07 1.28 -16.05
N SER A 197 17.27 0.82 -16.38
CA SER A 197 17.51 -0.07 -17.52
C SER A 197 16.93 -1.46 -17.27
N THR A 198 16.51 -2.16 -18.32
CA THR A 198 15.94 -3.51 -18.20
C THR A 198 17.02 -4.49 -17.79
N LYS A 199 16.78 -5.22 -16.70
CA LYS A 199 17.64 -6.30 -16.20
C LYS A 199 17.24 -7.66 -16.75
N SER A 200 15.93 -7.93 -16.82
CA SER A 200 15.40 -9.16 -17.40
C SER A 200 13.99 -8.97 -17.95
N LEU A 201 13.66 -9.78 -18.95
CA LEU A 201 12.34 -9.91 -19.55
C LEU A 201 12.05 -11.40 -19.72
N LEU A 202 10.96 -11.86 -19.10
CA LEU A 202 10.49 -13.25 -19.12
C LEU A 202 8.98 -13.25 -19.35
N PHE A 203 8.45 -14.27 -20.01
CA PHE A 203 7.02 -14.41 -20.25
C PHE A 203 6.44 -15.59 -19.48
N TYR A 204 5.23 -15.38 -18.96
CA TYR A 204 4.44 -16.42 -18.31
C TYR A 204 3.14 -16.66 -19.08
N LYS A 205 2.68 -17.90 -19.07
CA LYS A 205 1.35 -18.30 -19.51
C LYS A 205 0.76 -19.24 -18.45
N ASP A 206 -0.41 -18.86 -17.93
CA ASP A 206 -1.17 -19.65 -16.95
C ASP A 206 -0.33 -20.11 -15.73
N GLY A 207 0.56 -19.22 -15.27
CA GLY A 207 1.43 -19.43 -14.12
C GLY A 207 2.78 -20.11 -14.41
N GLN A 208 3.02 -20.57 -15.64
CA GLN A 208 4.27 -21.23 -16.05
C GLN A 208 5.08 -20.36 -17.00
N GLU A 209 6.40 -20.52 -17.02
CA GLU A 209 7.29 -19.80 -17.95
C GLU A 209 7.03 -20.31 -19.37
N ASP A 210 6.67 -19.42 -20.29
CA ASP A 210 6.28 -19.77 -21.64
C ASP A 210 6.54 -18.60 -22.57
N GLY A 211 7.45 -18.79 -23.52
CA GLY A 211 7.93 -17.76 -24.43
C GLY A 211 9.39 -17.34 -24.18
N PRO A 212 9.85 -16.27 -24.84
CA PRO A 212 11.25 -15.88 -24.83
C PRO A 212 11.69 -15.38 -23.46
N ILE A 213 12.96 -15.59 -23.13
CA ILE A 213 13.63 -14.92 -22.01
C ILE A 213 14.83 -14.13 -22.54
N ARG A 214 15.02 -12.94 -21.98
CA ARG A 214 16.25 -12.17 -22.14
C ARG A 214 16.70 -11.59 -20.81
N THR A 215 18.00 -11.62 -20.54
CA THR A 215 18.62 -10.85 -19.45
C THR A 215 19.70 -9.96 -20.04
N TYR A 216 19.96 -8.86 -19.36
CA TYR A 216 20.89 -7.84 -19.83
C TYR A 216 21.94 -7.56 -18.75
N TYR A 217 23.11 -7.10 -19.17
CA TYR A 217 24.06 -6.42 -18.30
C TYR A 217 23.56 -5.01 -17.98
N MET A 218 24.15 -4.35 -16.97
CA MET A 218 23.77 -2.98 -16.60
C MET A 218 24.02 -1.96 -17.73
N GLY A 219 24.90 -2.28 -18.69
CA GLY A 219 25.10 -1.49 -19.92
C GLY A 219 24.03 -1.68 -21.00
N GLY A 220 23.03 -2.56 -20.78
CA GLY A 220 21.95 -2.85 -21.73
C GLY A 220 22.28 -3.93 -22.77
N GLU A 221 23.51 -4.42 -22.81
CA GLU A 221 23.91 -5.53 -23.68
C GLU A 221 23.25 -6.84 -23.23
N VAL A 222 22.88 -7.68 -24.19
CA VAL A 222 22.26 -8.99 -23.90
C VAL A 222 23.29 -9.87 -23.21
N ARG A 223 22.91 -10.39 -22.04
CA ARG A 223 23.68 -11.37 -21.27
C ARG A 223 23.23 -12.79 -21.58
N LEU A 224 21.91 -13.01 -21.61
CA LEU A 224 21.32 -14.32 -21.80
C LEU A 224 20.10 -14.18 -22.70
N GLU A 225 19.95 -15.07 -23.67
CA GLU A 225 18.72 -15.23 -24.42
C GLU A 225 18.37 -16.70 -24.64
N GLY A 226 17.08 -16.99 -24.69
CA GLY A 226 16.56 -18.33 -24.91
C GLY A 226 15.03 -18.33 -24.89
N GLN A 227 14.44 -19.51 -24.78
CA GLN A 227 13.00 -19.68 -24.70
C GLN A 227 12.62 -20.75 -23.68
N TYR A 228 11.47 -20.54 -23.05
CA TYR A 228 10.75 -21.53 -22.26
C TYR A 228 9.52 -22.03 -23.02
N SER A 229 9.19 -23.30 -22.81
CA SER A 229 7.96 -23.95 -23.24
C SER A 229 7.43 -24.76 -22.05
N ASN A 230 6.25 -24.41 -21.54
CA ASN A 230 5.62 -25.06 -20.37
C ASN A 230 6.56 -25.22 -19.16
N GLY A 231 7.31 -24.17 -18.82
CA GLY A 231 8.23 -24.13 -17.69
C GLY A 231 9.60 -24.78 -17.94
N LEU A 232 9.86 -25.32 -19.12
CA LEU A 232 11.11 -25.99 -19.47
C LEU A 232 11.90 -25.18 -20.48
N LYS A 233 13.22 -25.15 -20.34
CA LYS A 233 14.11 -24.58 -21.37
C LYS A 233 13.90 -25.33 -22.69
N ASP A 234 13.76 -24.59 -23.77
CA ASP A 234 13.56 -25.16 -25.10
C ASP A 234 14.28 -24.33 -26.17
N GLY A 235 14.84 -25.01 -27.16
CA GLY A 235 15.62 -24.41 -28.24
C GLY A 235 17.02 -23.95 -27.83
N ILE A 236 17.60 -23.04 -28.62
CA ILE A 236 18.97 -22.56 -28.45
C ILE A 236 19.01 -21.48 -27.37
N TRP A 237 19.83 -21.72 -26.35
CA TRP A 237 20.17 -20.77 -25.31
C TRP A 237 21.56 -20.19 -25.57
N LYS A 238 21.68 -18.88 -25.46
CA LYS A 238 22.95 -18.17 -25.66
C LYS A 238 23.31 -17.37 -24.41
N LEU A 239 24.53 -17.59 -23.92
CA LEU A 239 25.15 -16.81 -22.85
C LEU A 239 26.29 -16.00 -23.46
N HIS A 240 26.15 -14.69 -23.42
CA HIS A 240 27.15 -13.73 -23.87
C HIS A 240 28.06 -13.39 -22.71
N ASN A 241 29.37 -13.30 -22.94
CA ASN A 241 30.32 -12.74 -21.99
C ASN A 241 30.35 -11.20 -22.16
N ALA A 242 30.50 -10.46 -21.07
CA ALA A 242 30.62 -8.99 -21.12
C ALA A 242 32.04 -8.52 -21.41
N GLU A 243 33.05 -9.34 -21.13
CA GLU A 243 34.47 -8.99 -21.29
C GLU A 243 35.05 -9.51 -22.60
N THR A 244 34.47 -10.59 -23.13
CA THR A 244 34.87 -11.22 -24.38
C THR A 244 33.67 -11.27 -25.32
N ASP A 245 33.88 -11.17 -26.63
CA ASP A 245 32.81 -11.37 -27.64
C ASP A 245 32.36 -12.84 -27.75
N GLU A 246 32.71 -13.68 -26.76
CA GLU A 246 32.36 -15.09 -26.74
C GLU A 246 30.88 -15.29 -26.42
N VAL A 247 30.25 -16.15 -27.23
CA VAL A 247 28.87 -16.57 -27.03
C VAL A 247 28.85 -18.09 -26.84
N LYS A 248 28.55 -18.53 -25.62
CA LYS A 248 28.33 -19.94 -25.33
C LYS A 248 26.90 -20.30 -25.71
N GLN A 249 26.74 -21.35 -26.51
CA GLN A 249 25.44 -21.81 -26.95
C GLN A 249 25.16 -23.23 -26.44
N THR A 250 23.92 -23.48 -26.05
CA THR A 250 23.45 -24.81 -25.63
C THR A 250 22.04 -24.99 -26.14
N GLU A 251 21.80 -26.08 -26.85
CA GLU A 251 20.45 -26.45 -27.28
C GLU A 251 19.78 -27.28 -26.19
N TYR A 252 18.54 -26.95 -25.87
CA TYR A 252 17.71 -27.68 -24.92
C TYR A 252 16.49 -28.25 -25.62
N VAL A 253 16.14 -29.49 -25.28
CA VAL A 253 14.91 -30.14 -25.71
C VAL A 253 14.17 -30.59 -24.46
N ASN A 254 13.00 -30.02 -24.20
CA ASN A 254 12.19 -30.31 -23.01
C ASN A 254 12.99 -30.21 -21.70
N GLY A 255 13.82 -29.17 -21.57
CA GLY A 255 14.61 -28.88 -20.38
C GLY A 255 15.94 -29.64 -20.28
N VAL A 256 16.24 -30.56 -21.20
CA VAL A 256 17.50 -31.33 -21.21
C VAL A 256 18.45 -30.75 -22.26
N ALA A 257 19.69 -30.46 -21.85
CA ALA A 257 20.73 -30.00 -22.77
C ALA A 257 21.14 -31.13 -23.74
N THR A 258 21.29 -30.83 -25.03
CA THR A 258 21.68 -31.85 -26.01
C THR A 258 23.14 -32.30 -25.85
N ASN A 259 23.98 -31.47 -25.24
CA ASN A 259 25.37 -31.79 -24.86
C ASN A 259 25.51 -32.23 -23.40
N PHE A 260 24.45 -32.76 -22.79
CA PHE A 260 24.44 -33.14 -21.37
C PHE A 260 25.59 -34.10 -21.01
N ASP A 261 25.85 -35.11 -21.84
CA ASP A 261 26.92 -36.09 -21.57
C ASP A 261 28.31 -35.44 -21.54
N GLU A 262 28.58 -34.50 -22.45
CA GLU A 262 29.86 -33.77 -22.50
C GLU A 262 30.02 -32.82 -21.30
N LEU A 263 28.93 -32.20 -20.85
CA LEU A 263 28.94 -31.36 -19.64
C LEU A 263 29.25 -32.20 -18.40
N VAL A 264 28.61 -33.37 -18.26
CA VAL A 264 28.85 -34.28 -17.14
C VAL A 264 30.29 -34.81 -17.15
N GLU A 265 30.83 -35.16 -18.32
CA GLU A 265 32.21 -35.61 -18.46
C GLU A 265 33.20 -34.51 -18.03
N LYS A 266 32.97 -33.27 -18.47
CA LYS A 266 33.82 -32.14 -18.09
C LYS A 266 33.77 -31.82 -16.60
N GLU A 267 32.58 -31.79 -16.00
CA GLU A 267 32.43 -31.60 -14.54
C GLU A 267 33.14 -32.71 -13.76
N THR A 268 33.08 -33.95 -14.26
CA THR A 268 33.79 -35.09 -13.66
C THR A 268 35.31 -34.90 -13.73
N GLN A 269 35.84 -34.48 -14.88
CA GLN A 269 37.28 -34.19 -15.03
C GLN A 269 37.75 -33.06 -14.12
N GLU A 270 36.99 -31.97 -14.02
CA GLU A 270 37.30 -30.85 -13.13
C GLU A 270 37.29 -31.29 -11.65
N LEU A 271 36.33 -32.12 -11.26
CA LEU A 271 36.26 -32.69 -9.91
C LEU A 271 37.46 -33.61 -9.63
N ASP A 272 37.84 -34.47 -10.57
CA ASP A 272 39.00 -35.35 -10.43
C ASP A 272 40.32 -34.56 -10.31
N GLU A 273 40.47 -33.49 -11.09
CA GLU A 273 41.61 -32.57 -10.98
C GLU A 273 41.65 -31.87 -9.63
N LEU A 274 40.50 -31.38 -9.14
CA LEU A 274 40.38 -30.80 -7.79
C LEU A 274 40.82 -31.82 -6.75
N ILE A 275 40.28 -33.04 -6.78
CA ILE A 275 40.61 -34.12 -5.83
C ILE A 275 42.10 -34.46 -5.86
N LYS A 276 42.72 -34.54 -7.04
CA LYS A 276 44.16 -34.79 -7.19
C LYS A 276 45.03 -33.67 -6.59
N ASN A 277 44.49 -32.47 -6.50
CA ASN A 277 45.14 -31.28 -5.97
C ASN A 277 44.73 -30.95 -4.52
N ILE A 278 43.77 -31.67 -3.93
CA ILE A 278 43.43 -31.58 -2.50
C ILE A 278 44.70 -31.85 -1.68
N GLY A 279 45.06 -30.90 -0.82
CA GLY A 279 46.28 -30.94 0.01
C GLY A 279 47.57 -30.46 -0.66
N LYS A 280 47.55 -30.13 -1.97
CA LYS A 280 48.68 -29.49 -2.69
C LYS A 280 48.48 -27.99 -2.88
N ILE A 281 47.23 -27.55 -2.92
CA ILE A 281 46.86 -26.14 -2.95
C ILE A 281 46.67 -25.71 -1.50
N SER A 282 47.40 -24.68 -1.06
CA SER A 282 47.19 -24.09 0.26
C SER A 282 45.77 -23.54 0.33
N GLU A 283 45.01 -23.94 1.34
CA GLU A 283 43.72 -23.29 1.58
C GLU A 283 43.93 -21.78 1.74
N PRO A 284 43.12 -20.95 1.07
CA PRO A 284 43.30 -19.51 1.16
C PRO A 284 43.10 -19.09 2.62
N THR A 285 44.13 -18.46 3.16
CA THR A 285 44.12 -17.92 4.50
C THR A 285 43.28 -16.65 4.54
N ILE A 286 42.91 -16.21 5.74
CA ILE A 286 42.11 -14.99 5.92
C ILE A 286 42.79 -13.75 5.28
N ASN A 287 44.12 -13.78 5.14
CA ASN A 287 44.92 -12.72 4.52
C ASN A 287 44.87 -12.72 2.99
N ASP A 288 44.49 -13.84 2.36
CA ASP A 288 44.35 -13.94 0.90
C ASP A 288 43.04 -13.26 0.41
N PHE A 289 42.10 -13.04 1.33
CA PHE A 289 40.84 -12.32 1.06
C PHE A 289 40.88 -10.85 1.48
N VAL A 290 41.80 -10.47 2.37
CA VAL A 290 41.98 -9.10 2.86
C VAL A 290 43.31 -8.60 2.31
N GLY A 291 43.28 -8.05 1.10
CA GLY A 291 44.48 -7.61 0.36
C GLY A 291 45.53 -6.96 1.26
N GLY A 292 46.75 -7.50 1.22
CA GLY A 292 47.85 -7.13 2.09
C GLY A 292 48.10 -5.62 2.13
N GLY A 293 47.69 -5.00 3.23
CA GLY A 293 48.12 -3.69 3.69
C GLY A 293 48.60 -3.82 5.12
N GLN A 294 49.91 -3.96 5.31
CA GLN A 294 50.55 -3.92 6.63
C GLN A 294 50.48 -2.49 7.20
N ASN A 295 49.92 -2.40 8.40
CA ASN A 295 50.36 -1.63 9.58
C ASN A 295 51.05 -0.27 9.37
N TYR A 296 50.44 0.78 9.91
CA TYR A 296 50.95 1.51 11.09
C TYR A 296 49.79 2.04 11.93
#